data_AF-A0A956Q301-F1
#
_entry.id   AF-A0A956Q301-F1
#
_cell.length_a   1.000
_cell.length_b   1.000
_cell.length_c   1.000
_cell.angle_alpha   90.00
_cell.angle_beta   90.00
_cell.angle_gamma   90.00
#
_symmetry.space_group_name_H-M   'P 1'
#
loop_
_entity.id
_entity.type
_entity.pdbx_description
1 polymer ?
#
loop_
_entity_poly.entity_id
_entity_poly.type
_entity_poly.pdbx_seq_one_letter_code
_entity_poly.pdbx_strand_id
1 'polypeptide(L)'
;MTAEVIRRRQQLTTQQATQTDLRLDNTIRPKTLADYVGQCRLKDSLSIAIEAAKKRGEALDHVLFYGPPGLGKTTLALVIANEMGCPIQSTSAPALERPRDIVGLLMSMKANSVLFIDEIHR
;
A
#
# COMPACT_ATOMS: atom_id res chain seq x y z
N MET A 1 -15.95 -41.40 -19.54
CA MET A 1 -16.23 -40.99 -18.15
C MET A 1 -15.09 -40.15 -17.54
N THR A 2 -14.40 -39.29 -18.32
CA THR A 2 -13.14 -38.64 -17.87
C THR A 2 -12.82 -37.31 -18.57
N ALA A 3 -13.81 -36.45 -18.84
CA ALA A 3 -13.55 -35.10 -19.36
C ALA A 3 -14.37 -33.97 -18.69
N GLU A 4 -15.48 -34.31 -18.03
CA GLU A 4 -16.38 -33.31 -17.42
C GLU A 4 -15.98 -32.86 -16.00
N VAL A 5 -15.15 -33.65 -15.31
CA VAL A 5 -14.80 -33.37 -13.90
C VAL A 5 -13.71 -32.30 -13.76
N ILE A 6 -12.89 -32.08 -14.79
CA ILE A 6 -11.75 -31.15 -14.72
C ILE A 6 -12.20 -29.69 -14.92
N ARG A 7 -13.34 -29.44 -15.58
CA ARG A 7 -13.82 -28.08 -15.86
C ARG A 7 -14.48 -27.39 -14.66
N ARG A 8 -14.84 -28.13 -13.61
CA ARG A 8 -15.63 -27.61 -12.47
C ARG A 8 -14.80 -27.02 -11.32
N ARG A 9 -13.46 -27.13 -11.37
CA ARG A 9 -12.56 -26.63 -10.30
C ARG A 9 -12.00 -25.22 -10.53
N GLN A 10 -12.05 -24.68 -11.74
CA GLN A 10 -11.46 -23.36 -12.03
C GLN A 10 -12.42 -22.17 -11.79
N GLN A 11 -13.69 -22.40 -11.45
CA GLN A 11 -14.68 -21.34 -11.23
C GLN A 11 -15.00 -21.05 -9.76
N LEU A 12 -14.28 -21.63 -8.79
CA LEU A 12 -14.69 -21.60 -7.38
C LEU A 12 -14.03 -20.53 -6.48
N THR A 13 -13.20 -19.63 -7.01
CA THR A 13 -12.52 -18.60 -6.17
C THR A 13 -12.50 -17.22 -6.79
N THR A 14 -13.66 -16.74 -7.22
CA THR A 14 -13.89 -15.29 -7.29
C THR A 14 -15.08 -14.97 -6.39
N GLN A 15 -14.89 -15.10 -5.07
CA GLN A 15 -15.82 -14.52 -4.12
C GLN A 15 -15.74 -13.01 -4.30
N GLN A 16 -16.77 -12.41 -4.90
CA GLN A 16 -16.92 -10.97 -4.93
C GLN A 16 -17.11 -10.52 -3.48
N ALA A 17 -16.12 -9.83 -2.92
CA ALA A 17 -16.18 -9.30 -1.56
C ALA A 17 -17.47 -8.49 -1.39
N THR A 18 -18.28 -8.83 -0.39
CA THR A 18 -19.52 -8.09 -0.14
C THR A 18 -19.20 -6.69 0.38
N GLN A 19 -20.13 -5.74 0.23
CA GLN A 19 -19.93 -4.38 0.78
C GLN A 19 -19.66 -4.39 2.29
N THR A 20 -20.17 -5.39 3.00
CA THR A 20 -19.89 -5.61 4.42
C THR A 20 -18.44 -6.04 4.65
N ASP A 21 -17.91 -6.96 3.85
CA ASP A 21 -16.51 -7.40 3.93
C ASP A 21 -15.56 -6.23 3.68
N LEU A 22 -15.81 -5.41 2.66
CA LEU A 22 -15.00 -4.23 2.36
C LEU A 22 -15.02 -3.18 3.50
N ARG A 23 -16.15 -3.03 4.19
CA ARG A 23 -16.27 -2.14 5.36
C ARG A 23 -15.52 -2.67 6.57
N LEU A 24 -15.59 -3.98 6.81
CA LEU A 24 -14.86 -4.66 7.89
C LEU A 24 -13.35 -4.61 7.65
N ASP A 25 -12.91 -4.83 6.41
CA ASP A 25 -11.50 -4.78 6.02
C ASP A 25 -10.90 -3.38 6.24
N ASN A 26 -11.69 -2.32 6.01
CA ASN A 26 -11.31 -0.94 6.34
C ASN A 26 -11.28 -0.63 7.83
N THR A 27 -12.00 -1.40 8.67
CA THR A 27 -12.00 -1.20 10.13
C THR A 27 -10.87 -1.97 10.82
N ILE A 28 -10.43 -3.10 10.25
CA ILE A 28 -9.37 -3.95 10.83
C ILE A 28 -7.96 -3.46 10.45
N ARG A 29 -7.81 -2.72 9.34
CA ARG A 29 -6.51 -2.18 8.94
C ARG A 29 -6.02 -1.14 9.97
N PRO A 30 -4.79 -1.27 10.48
CA PRO A 30 -4.21 -0.30 11.39
C PRO A 30 -4.12 1.07 10.74
N LYS A 31 -4.41 2.12 11.51
CA LYS A 31 -4.39 3.52 11.04
C LYS A 31 -3.10 4.22 11.43
N THR A 32 -2.55 3.87 12.59
CA THR A 32 -1.30 4.43 13.11
C THR A 32 -0.20 3.38 13.12
N LEU A 33 1.05 3.83 13.27
CA LEU A 33 2.17 2.90 13.42
C LEU A 33 2.08 2.10 14.71
N ALA A 34 1.46 2.66 15.75
CA ALA A 34 1.19 1.99 17.02
C ALA A 34 0.22 0.80 16.85
N ASP A 35 -0.80 0.95 16.01
CA ASP A 35 -1.79 -0.11 15.74
C ASP A 35 -1.20 -1.27 14.91
N TYR A 36 -0.08 -1.07 14.24
CA TYR A 36 0.54 -2.08 13.40
C TYR A 36 1.19 -3.18 14.25
N VAL A 37 0.64 -4.39 14.18
CA VAL A 37 1.07 -5.52 15.02
C VAL A 37 2.34 -6.17 14.46
N GLY A 38 3.32 -6.40 15.34
CA GLY A 38 4.61 -7.03 14.99
C GLY A 38 5.61 -6.06 14.36
N GLN A 39 6.63 -6.61 13.69
CA GLN A 39 7.67 -5.87 12.97
C GLN A 39 8.37 -4.75 13.78
N CYS A 40 8.72 -4.99 15.04
CA CYS A 40 9.23 -3.96 15.96
C CYS A 40 10.38 -3.12 15.36
N ARG A 41 11.39 -3.78 14.79
CA ARG A 41 12.53 -3.10 14.16
C ARG A 41 12.14 -2.16 13.01
N LEU A 42 11.17 -2.57 12.19
CA LEU A 42 10.68 -1.73 11.09
C LEU A 42 9.93 -0.52 11.64
N LYS A 43 9.07 -0.74 12.65
CA LYS A 43 8.32 0.33 13.30
C LYS A 43 9.26 1.35 13.94
N ASP A 44 10.30 0.90 14.64
CA ASP A 44 11.27 1.80 15.27
C ASP A 44 11.98 2.67 14.23
N SER A 45 12.50 2.06 13.16
CA SER A 45 13.14 2.79 12.07
C SER A 45 12.21 3.79 11.39
N LEU A 46 10.96 3.40 11.11
CA LEU A 46 9.96 4.29 10.52
C LEU A 46 9.59 5.43 11.47
N SER A 47 9.42 5.16 12.77
CA SER A 47 9.09 6.18 13.76
C SER A 47 10.17 7.25 13.81
N ILE A 48 11.45 6.85 13.85
CA ILE A 48 12.58 7.78 13.85
C ILE A 48 12.58 8.64 12.58
N ALA A 49 12.40 8.03 11.41
CA ALA A 49 12.41 8.73 10.13
C ALA A 49 11.23 9.72 10.00
N ILE A 50 10.02 9.30 10.38
CA ILE A 50 8.80 10.12 10.39
C ILE A 50 8.95 11.30 11.35
N GLU A 51 9.40 11.06 12.58
CA GLU A 51 9.60 12.13 13.55
C GLU A 51 10.65 13.14 13.08
N ALA A 52 11.75 12.66 12.49
CA ALA A 52 12.78 13.54 11.95
C ALA A 52 12.24 14.41 10.80
N ALA A 53 11.50 13.83 9.84
CA ALA A 53 10.89 14.56 8.74
C ALA A 53 9.87 15.60 9.24
N LYS A 54 8.99 15.21 10.18
CA LYS A 54 8.03 16.10 10.84
C LYS A 54 8.71 17.28 11.53
N LYS A 55 9.79 17.04 12.28
CA LYS A 55 10.55 18.11 12.97
C LYS A 55 11.17 19.12 12.00
N ARG A 56 11.55 18.68 10.79
CA ARG A 56 12.06 19.57 9.74
C ARG A 56 10.95 20.25 8.93
N GLY A 57 9.71 19.79 9.02
CA GLY A 57 8.61 20.26 8.18
C GLY A 57 8.74 19.83 6.72
N GLU A 58 9.43 18.72 6.47
CA GLU A 58 9.74 18.19 5.14
C GLU A 58 9.00 16.89 4.86
N ALA A 59 9.00 16.47 3.60
CA ALA A 59 8.53 15.14 3.22
C ALA A 59 9.42 14.05 3.85
N LEU A 60 8.83 12.88 4.10
CA LEU A 60 9.59 11.68 4.43
C LEU A 60 10.45 11.28 3.22
N ASP A 61 11.69 10.87 3.46
CA ASP A 61 12.54 10.30 2.42
C ASP A 61 11.87 9.08 1.76
N HIS A 62 12.30 8.74 0.54
CA HIS A 62 11.73 7.62 -0.18
C HIS A 62 11.95 6.29 0.55
N VAL A 63 10.88 5.52 0.70
CA VAL A 63 10.90 4.22 1.40
C VAL A 63 10.62 3.10 0.41
N LEU A 64 11.45 2.05 0.46
CA LEU A 64 11.23 0.81 -0.28
C LEU A 64 10.86 -0.33 0.68
N PHE A 65 9.67 -0.90 0.51
CA PHE A 65 9.26 -2.11 1.22
C PHE A 65 9.52 -3.36 0.39
N TYR A 66 10.39 -4.25 0.90
CA TYR A 66 10.63 -5.55 0.31
C TYR A 66 10.07 -6.67 1.20
N GLY A 67 9.42 -7.65 0.57
CA GLY A 67 8.98 -8.87 1.25
C GLY A 67 7.85 -9.59 0.51
N PRO A 68 7.54 -10.84 0.91
CA PRO A 68 6.42 -11.62 0.39
C PRO A 68 5.08 -10.86 0.30
N PRO A 69 4.15 -11.27 -0.59
CA PRO A 69 2.78 -10.75 -0.59
C PRO A 69 2.09 -11.03 0.75
N GLY A 70 1.17 -10.14 1.15
CA GLY A 70 0.39 -10.31 2.39
C GLY A 70 1.03 -9.75 3.67
N LEU A 71 2.27 -9.24 3.62
CA LEU A 71 2.94 -8.62 4.80
C LEU A 71 2.50 -7.18 5.10
N GLY A 72 1.38 -6.72 4.53
CA GLY A 72 0.84 -5.39 4.84
C GLY A 72 1.66 -4.21 4.31
N LYS A 73 2.39 -4.36 3.20
CA LYS A 73 3.13 -3.25 2.55
C LYS A 73 2.20 -2.08 2.18
N THR A 74 1.06 -2.38 1.55
CA THR A 74 0.01 -1.40 1.24
C THR A 74 -0.54 -0.74 2.50
N THR A 75 -0.73 -1.51 3.57
CA THR A 75 -1.17 -1.00 4.87
C THR A 75 -0.15 -0.04 5.49
N LEU A 76 1.15 -0.35 5.41
CA LEU A 76 2.21 0.52 5.91
C LEU A 76 2.27 1.85 5.15
N ALA A 77 2.02 1.85 3.83
CA ALA A 77 1.96 3.09 3.06
C ALA A 77 0.82 4.01 3.53
N LEU A 78 -0.36 3.43 3.80
CA LEU A 78 -1.51 4.15 4.38
C LEU A 78 -1.18 4.70 5.77
N VAL A 79 -0.56 3.89 6.61
CA VAL A 79 -0.11 4.29 7.95
C VAL A 79 0.89 5.45 7.86
N ILE A 80 1.88 5.39 6.97
CA ILE A 80 2.86 6.48 6.77
C ILE A 80 2.15 7.77 6.36
N ALA A 81 1.24 7.71 5.40
CA ALA A 81 0.51 8.90 4.97
C ALA A 81 -0.33 9.50 6.10
N ASN A 82 -0.99 8.66 6.90
CA ASN A 82 -1.74 9.09 8.07
C ASN A 82 -0.83 9.71 9.14
N GLU A 83 0.32 9.10 9.43
CA GLU A 83 1.32 9.65 10.34
C GLU A 83 1.82 11.00 9.84
N MET A 84 2.16 11.12 8.55
CA MET A 84 2.61 12.36 7.94
C MET A 84 1.50 13.41 7.75
N GLY A 85 0.24 13.07 8.03
CA GLY A 85 -0.90 13.98 7.92
C GLY A 85 -1.16 14.45 6.49
N CYS A 86 -0.86 13.63 5.49
CA CYS A 86 -0.91 14.02 4.09
C CYS A 86 -1.69 13.01 3.22
N PRO A 87 -2.19 13.44 2.04
CA PRO A 87 -2.92 12.52 1.17
C PRO A 87 -1.97 11.50 0.54
N ILE A 88 -2.52 10.33 0.23
CA ILE A 88 -1.83 9.26 -0.49
C ILE A 88 -2.47 9.04 -1.86
N GLN A 89 -1.64 8.93 -2.89
CA GLN A 89 -2.01 8.40 -4.19
C GLN A 89 -1.37 7.04 -4.37
N SER A 90 -2.15 6.05 -4.81
CA SER A 90 -1.68 4.68 -5.03
C SER A 90 -1.79 4.32 -6.50
N THR A 91 -0.77 3.65 -7.02
CA THR A 91 -0.74 3.06 -8.36
C THR A 91 0.06 1.75 -8.32
N SER A 92 0.03 0.97 -9.40
CA SER A 92 0.91 -0.19 -9.57
C SER A 92 1.95 0.11 -10.64
N ALA A 93 3.14 -0.46 -10.52
CA ALA A 93 4.20 -0.27 -11.51
C ALA A 93 3.79 -0.74 -12.92
N PRO A 94 3.08 -1.87 -13.09
CA PRO A 94 2.55 -2.25 -14.40
C PRO A 94 1.55 -1.25 -15.00
N ALA A 95 0.86 -0.45 -14.18
CA ALA A 95 -0.05 0.59 -14.68
C ALA A 95 0.71 1.83 -15.20
N LEU A 96 2.01 1.95 -14.90
CA LEU A 96 2.91 3.02 -15.35
C LEU A 96 3.70 2.55 -16.58
N GLU A 97 2.99 2.18 -17.65
CA GLU A 97 3.58 1.57 -18.85
C GLU A 97 4.58 2.47 -19.59
N ARG A 98 4.36 3.79 -19.56
CA ARG A 98 5.17 4.76 -20.32
C ARG A 98 5.73 5.84 -19.39
N PRO A 99 6.93 6.39 -19.67
CA PRO A 99 7.51 7.47 -18.85
C PRO A 99 6.57 8.67 -18.64
N ARG A 100 5.74 8.98 -19.65
CA ARG A 100 4.75 10.07 -19.59
C ARG A 100 3.68 9.87 -18.51
N ASP A 101 3.38 8.63 -18.13
CA ASP A 101 2.32 8.31 -17.17
C ASP A 101 2.78 8.69 -15.75
N ILE A 102 4.06 8.42 -15.44
CA ILE A 102 4.70 8.86 -14.20
C ILE A 102 4.77 10.38 -14.13
N VAL A 103 5.20 11.03 -15.22
CA VAL A 103 5.28 12.50 -15.27
C VAL A 103 3.91 13.14 -15.04
N GLY A 104 2.86 12.63 -15.70
CA GLY A 104 1.50 13.11 -15.52
C GLY A 104 0.99 12.92 -14.08
N LEU A 105 1.28 11.77 -13.48
CA LEU A 105 0.94 11.48 -12.08
C LEU A 105 1.61 12.49 -11.13
N LEU A 106 2.93 12.66 -11.24
CA LEU A 106 3.70 13.59 -10.41
C LEU A 106 3.22 15.04 -10.55
N MET A 107 2.87 15.47 -11.76
CA MET A 107 2.34 16.82 -12.00
C MET A 107 0.96 17.05 -11.36
N SER A 108 0.16 16.00 -11.20
CA SER A 108 -1.17 16.09 -10.56
C SER A 108 -1.13 16.07 -9.04
N MET A 109 0.02 15.68 -8.46
CA MET A 109 0.17 15.48 -7.03
C MET A 109 0.27 16.80 -6.26
N LYS A 110 -0.31 16.81 -5.06
CA LYS A 110 -0.11 17.91 -4.11
C LYS A 110 1.27 17.81 -3.48
N ALA A 111 1.88 18.95 -3.15
CA ALA A 111 3.10 18.98 -2.37
C ALA A 111 2.93 18.20 -1.06
N ASN A 112 4.00 17.52 -0.63
CA ASN A 112 4.05 16.69 0.58
C ASN A 112 3.04 15.51 0.61
N SER A 113 2.54 15.06 -0.54
CA SER A 113 1.73 13.84 -0.62
C SER A 113 2.57 12.57 -0.75
N VAL A 114 2.02 11.44 -0.32
CA VAL A 114 2.65 10.11 -0.49
C VAL A 114 2.24 9.53 -1.84
N LEU A 115 3.22 9.16 -2.66
CA LEU A 115 3.01 8.28 -3.81
C LEU A 115 3.39 6.84 -3.41
N PHE A 116 2.41 5.95 -3.45
CA PHE A 116 2.61 4.52 -3.28
C PHE A 116 2.56 3.82 -4.63
N ILE A 117 3.64 3.11 -4.97
CA ILE A 117 3.74 2.29 -6.17
C ILE A 117 3.84 0.84 -5.72
N ASP A 118 2.77 0.07 -5.91
CA ASP A 118 2.79 -1.36 -5.66
C ASP A 118 3.50 -2.10 -6.81
N GLU A 119 4.05 -3.26 -6.52
CA GLU A 119 4.76 -4.11 -7.49
C GLU A 119 5.91 -3.40 -8.24
N ILE A 120 6.62 -2.44 -7.61
CA ILE A 120 7.72 -1.65 -8.24
C ILE A 120 8.89 -2.45 -8.85
N HIS A 121 8.91 -3.77 -8.64
CA HIS A 121 9.90 -4.68 -9.22
C HIS A 121 9.50 -5.22 -10.60
N ARG A 122 8.24 -4.98 -11.01
CA ARG A 122 7.71 -5.35 -12.32
C ARG A 122 7.89 -4.21 -13.30
#